data_AF-A0A1I1L422-F1
#
_entry.id   AF-A0A1I1L422-F1
#
_cell.length_a   1.000
_cell.length_b   1.000
_cell.length_c   1.000
_cell.angle_alpha   90.00
_cell.angle_beta   90.00
_cell.angle_gamma   90.00
#
_symmetry.space_group_name_H-M   'P 1'
#
loop_
_entity.id
_entity.type
_entity.pdbx_description
1 polymer ?
#
loop_
_entity_poly.entity_id
_entity_poly.type
_entity_poly.pdbx_seq_one_letter_code
_entity_poly.pdbx_strand_id
1 'polypeptide(L)'
;MRVSIYLLLSIWLATIFTIEDERFRQNNMGLHWTDSFGIAESLCDKYSEQDPSRIRFTQLRNLVLSLDEFDDDPEHCGERVLEAIQQAWIDEVRE
;
A
#
# COMPACT_ATOMS: atom_id res chain seq x y z
N MET A 1 44.07 15.02 -10.94
CA MET A 1 43.01 13.99 -11.05
C MET A 1 41.72 14.61 -10.52
N ARG A 2 40.88 15.18 -11.38
CA ARG A 2 39.66 15.91 -10.97
C ARG A 2 38.46 14.96 -11.08
N VAL A 3 37.92 14.55 -9.95
CA VAL A 3 36.72 13.71 -9.90
C VAL A 3 35.56 14.55 -10.46
N SER A 4 34.91 14.05 -11.51
CA SER A 4 33.83 14.76 -12.21
C SER A 4 32.65 14.94 -11.26
N ILE A 5 32.20 16.18 -11.05
CA ILE A 5 31.09 16.51 -10.13
C ILE A 5 29.80 15.75 -10.45
N TYR A 6 29.63 15.33 -11.71
CA TYR A 6 28.49 14.56 -12.17
C TYR A 6 28.48 13.13 -11.63
N LEU A 7 29.65 12.56 -11.31
CA LEU A 7 29.75 11.23 -10.69
C LEU A 7 29.28 11.25 -9.24
N LEU A 8 29.63 12.33 -8.52
CA LEU A 8 29.17 12.52 -7.13
C LEU A 8 27.66 12.83 -7.09
N LEU A 9 27.15 13.61 -8.05
CA LEU A 9 25.71 13.90 -8.14
C LEU A 9 24.88 12.67 -8.50
N SER A 10 25.39 11.79 -9.37
CA SER A 10 24.69 10.54 -9.73
C SER A 10 24.71 9.51 -8.60
N ILE A 11 25.81 9.39 -7.85
CA ILE A 11 25.86 8.56 -6.64
C ILE A 11 24.93 9.12 -5.55
N TRP A 12 24.89 10.45 -5.39
CA TRP A 12 24.01 11.10 -4.41
C TRP A 12 22.52 10.99 -4.78
N LEU A 13 22.17 11.14 -6.05
CA LEU A 13 20.81 10.92 -6.56
C LEU A 13 20.38 9.46 -6.45
N ALA A 14 21.25 8.50 -6.80
CA ALA A 14 20.95 7.08 -6.65
C ALA A 14 20.77 6.69 -5.17
N THR A 15 21.58 7.28 -4.28
CA THR A 15 21.44 7.07 -2.83
C THR A 15 20.16 7.70 -2.29
N ILE A 16 19.76 8.89 -2.75
CA ILE A 16 18.49 9.53 -2.34
C ILE A 16 17.28 8.76 -2.87
N PHE A 17 17.30 8.36 -4.14
CA PHE A 17 16.22 7.58 -4.75
C PHE A 17 16.06 6.21 -4.06
N THR A 18 17.16 5.57 -3.65
CA THR A 18 17.11 4.36 -2.81
C THR A 18 16.65 4.63 -1.37
N ILE A 19 17.04 5.77 -0.77
CA ILE A 19 16.66 6.12 0.62
C ILE A 19 15.17 6.51 0.73
N GLU A 20 14.59 7.17 -0.27
CA GLU A 20 13.16 7.53 -0.27
C GLU A 20 12.25 6.28 -0.35
N ASP A 21 12.67 5.23 -1.06
CA ASP A 21 11.97 3.93 -1.09
C ASP A 21 12.04 3.21 0.27
N GLU A 22 13.19 3.26 0.95
CA GLU A 22 13.43 2.52 2.19
C GLU A 22 12.84 3.20 3.44
N ARG A 23 12.68 4.53 3.41
CA ARG A 23 11.96 5.31 4.45
C ARG A 23 10.46 4.98 4.49
N PHE A 24 9.89 4.54 3.37
CA PHE A 24 8.49 4.14 3.30
C PHE A 24 8.26 2.75 3.92
N ARG A 25 9.28 1.87 3.91
CA ARG A 25 9.18 0.50 4.41
C ARG A 25 9.26 0.37 5.95
N GLN A 26 9.64 1.42 6.68
CA GLN A 26 10.03 1.31 8.10
C GLN A 26 9.03 1.85 9.13
N ASN A 27 7.82 2.24 8.72
CA ASN A 27 6.89 2.98 9.60
C ASN A 27 5.57 2.29 9.96
N ASN A 28 5.36 1.00 9.71
CA ASN A 28 4.11 0.36 10.16
C ASN A 28 4.29 -1.03 10.75
N MET A 29 4.10 -1.11 12.07
CA MET A 29 3.89 -2.36 12.82
C MET A 29 2.38 -2.73 12.84
N GLY A 30 1.64 -2.40 11.78
CA GLY A 30 0.20 -2.63 11.62
C GLY A 30 -0.30 -2.08 10.29
N LEU A 31 -1.36 -2.65 9.72
CA LEU A 31 -2.01 -2.12 8.52
C LEU A 31 -2.86 -0.91 8.90
N HIS A 32 -2.64 0.20 8.20
CA HIS A 32 -3.42 1.42 8.36
C HIS A 32 -4.24 1.70 7.11
N TRP A 33 -5.32 2.47 7.25
CA TRP A 33 -6.16 2.88 6.12
C TRP A 33 -5.37 3.60 5.02
N THR A 34 -4.27 4.26 5.37
CA THR A 34 -3.36 4.92 4.42
C THR A 34 -2.58 3.94 3.54
N ASP A 35 -2.42 2.68 3.98
CA ASP A 35 -1.70 1.64 3.26
C ASP A 35 -2.66 0.77 2.43
N SER A 36 -3.17 1.35 1.35
CA SER A 36 -4.14 0.66 0.49
C SER A 36 -3.57 -0.58 -0.20
N PHE A 37 -2.27 -0.59 -0.48
CA PHE A 37 -1.58 -1.72 -1.12
C PHE A 37 -1.39 -2.88 -0.13
N GLY A 38 -0.86 -2.62 1.06
CA GLY A 38 -0.69 -3.67 2.07
C GLY A 38 -2.01 -4.32 2.48
N ILE A 39 -3.09 -3.52 2.56
CA ILE A 39 -4.45 -4.04 2.78
C ILE A 39 -4.91 -4.88 1.58
N ALA A 40 -4.72 -4.41 0.35
CA ALA A 40 -5.14 -5.15 -0.84
C ALA A 40 -4.40 -6.49 -1.00
N GLU A 41 -3.09 -6.54 -0.73
CA GLU A 41 -2.29 -7.77 -0.73
C GLU A 41 -2.85 -8.77 0.29
N SER A 42 -3.06 -8.32 1.53
CA SER A 42 -3.63 -9.16 2.60
C SER A 42 -5.04 -9.68 2.26
N LEU A 43 -5.86 -8.85 1.61
CA LEU A 43 -7.18 -9.24 1.13
C LEU A 43 -7.10 -10.22 -0.04
N CYS A 44 -6.17 -10.04 -0.97
CA CYS A 44 -5.96 -10.93 -2.09
C CYS A 44 -5.50 -12.31 -1.62
N ASP A 45 -4.56 -12.37 -0.67
CA ASP A 45 -4.08 -13.63 -0.09
C ASP A 45 -5.20 -14.38 0.65
N LYS A 46 -6.00 -13.67 1.44
CA LYS A 46 -7.07 -14.27 2.27
C LYS A 46 -8.35 -14.56 1.48
N TYR A 47 -8.64 -13.77 0.44
CA TYR A 47 -9.88 -13.79 -0.32
C TYR A 47 -9.62 -13.76 -1.85
N SER A 48 -8.67 -14.55 -2.34
CA SER A 48 -8.31 -14.65 -3.76
C SER A 48 -9.46 -15.06 -4.69
N GLU A 49 -10.49 -15.72 -4.15
CA GLU A 49 -11.68 -16.13 -4.91
C GLU A 49 -12.75 -15.01 -5.04
N GLN A 50 -12.58 -13.89 -4.33
CA GLN A 50 -13.53 -12.78 -4.40
C GLN A 50 -13.15 -11.77 -5.48
N ASP A 51 -14.16 -11.31 -6.21
CA ASP A 51 -13.99 -10.30 -7.25
C ASP A 51 -14.12 -8.89 -6.64
N PRO A 52 -13.01 -8.13 -6.51
CA PRO A 52 -13.04 -6.82 -5.86
C PRO A 52 -13.89 -5.80 -6.62
N SER A 53 -14.14 -5.97 -7.92
CA SER A 53 -14.99 -5.08 -8.71
C SER A 53 -16.48 -5.22 -8.38
N ARG A 54 -16.88 -6.34 -7.75
CA ARG A 54 -18.27 -6.63 -7.39
C ARG A 54 -18.56 -6.39 -5.91
N ILE A 55 -17.53 -6.14 -5.10
CA ILE A 55 -17.65 -5.86 -3.66
C ILE A 55 -18.12 -4.42 -3.45
N ARG A 56 -19.06 -4.23 -2.51
CA ARG A 56 -19.49 -2.89 -2.06
C ARG A 56 -18.55 -2.36 -0.98
N PHE A 57 -18.38 -1.04 -0.89
CA PHE A 57 -17.56 -0.41 0.15
C PHE A 57 -17.87 -0.86 1.59
N THR A 58 -19.14 -1.08 1.92
CA THR A 58 -19.54 -1.60 3.24
C THR A 58 -18.99 -3.01 3.50
N GLN A 59 -18.98 -3.87 2.48
CA GLN A 59 -18.41 -5.21 2.58
C GLN A 59 -16.88 -5.15 2.61
N LEU A 60 -16.27 -4.36 1.72
CA LEU A 60 -14.81 -4.17 1.69
C LEU A 60 -14.30 -3.74 3.06
N ARG A 61 -14.93 -2.73 3.66
CA ARG A 61 -14.62 -2.28 5.01
C ARG A 61 -14.68 -3.42 6.02
N ASN A 62 -15.75 -4.23 6.01
CA ASN A 62 -15.87 -5.36 6.95
C ASN A 62 -14.78 -6.42 6.74
N LEU A 63 -14.34 -6.65 5.50
CA LEU A 63 -13.23 -7.56 5.20
C LEU A 63 -11.91 -7.03 5.77
N VAL A 64 -11.64 -5.73 5.60
CA VAL A 64 -10.46 -5.05 6.18
C VAL A 64 -10.48 -5.15 7.71
N LEU A 65 -11.62 -4.89 8.33
CA LEU A 65 -11.79 -5.02 9.79
C LEU A 65 -11.70 -6.46 10.31
N SER A 66 -11.74 -7.44 9.41
CA SER A 66 -11.56 -8.86 9.73
C SER A 66 -10.10 -9.35 9.53
N LEU A 67 -9.18 -8.44 9.21
CA LEU A 67 -7.75 -8.72 9.19
C LEU A 67 -7.17 -8.54 10.59
N ASP A 68 -6.45 -9.54 11.10
CA ASP A 68 -5.79 -9.48 12.41
C ASP A 68 -4.62 -8.47 12.43
N GLU A 69 -4.08 -8.14 11.26
CA GLU A 69 -2.97 -7.20 11.10
C GLU A 69 -3.43 -5.73 11.02
N PHE A 70 -4.74 -5.49 11.04
CA PHE A 70 -5.32 -4.17 10.96
C PHE A 70 -5.35 -3.48 12.34
N ASP A 71 -4.60 -2.38 12.47
CA ASP A 71 -4.36 -1.66 13.74
C ASP A 71 -4.81 -0.18 13.65
N ASP A 72 -5.85 0.11 12.88
CA ASP A 72 -6.36 1.47 12.67
C ASP A 72 -7.85 1.59 13.06
N ASP A 73 -8.34 2.82 13.22
CA ASP A 73 -9.69 3.05 13.69
C ASP A 73 -10.73 2.73 12.60
N PRO A 74 -11.73 1.88 12.87
CA PRO A 74 -12.75 1.50 11.89
C PRO A 74 -13.65 2.67 11.44
N GLU A 75 -13.65 3.78 12.19
CA GLU A 75 -14.38 5.01 11.87
C GLU A 75 -13.57 5.96 10.97
N HIS A 76 -12.28 5.71 10.79
CA HIS A 76 -11.38 6.53 9.97
C HIS A 76 -11.35 6.08 8.49
N CYS A 77 -12.36 5.32 8.05
CA CYS A 77 -12.51 4.92 6.65
C CYS A 77 -13.22 6.02 5.84
N GLY A 78 -12.46 6.82 5.11
CA GLY A 78 -13.01 7.70 4.08
C GLY A 78 -13.41 6.94 2.81
N GLU A 79 -14.40 7.43 2.06
CA GLU A 79 -14.79 6.84 0.76
C GLU A 79 -13.60 6.71 -0.21
N ARG A 80 -12.69 7.70 -0.19
CA ARG A 80 -11.45 7.70 -1.00
C ARG A 80 -10.48 6.59 -0.64
N VAL A 81 -10.40 6.23 0.64
CA VAL A 81 -9.53 5.14 1.09
C VAL A 81 -10.07 3.81 0.58
N LEU A 82 -11.38 3.59 0.72
CA LEU A 82 -12.03 2.38 0.23
C LEU A 82 -11.95 2.27 -1.30
N GLU A 83 -12.07 3.39 -2.00
CA GLU A 83 -11.84 3.46 -3.45
C GLU A 83 -10.39 3.08 -3.81
N ALA A 84 -9.39 3.60 -3.09
CA ALA A 84 -7.98 3.27 -3.32
C ALA A 84 -7.67 1.79 -3.07
N ILE A 85 -8.17 1.21 -1.97
CA ILE A 85 -8.03 -0.22 -1.66
C ILE A 85 -8.70 -1.06 -2.75
N GLN A 86 -9.92 -0.69 -3.17
CA GLN A 86 -10.62 -1.42 -4.22
C GLN A 86 -9.87 -1.36 -5.56
N GLN A 87 -9.33 -0.19 -5.93
CA GLN A 87 -8.53 -0.05 -7.15
C GLN A 87 -7.25 -0.88 -7.09
N ALA A 88 -6.49 -0.81 -5.98
CA ALA A 88 -5.29 -1.61 -5.78
C ALA A 88 -5.60 -3.11 -5.90
N TRP A 89 -6.66 -3.58 -5.26
CA TRP A 89 -7.04 -4.99 -5.33
C TRP A 89 -7.50 -5.42 -6.73
N ILE A 90 -8.23 -4.56 -7.45
CA ILE A 90 -8.61 -4.83 -8.85
C ILE A 90 -7.37 -4.93 -9.75
N ASP A 91 -6.36 -4.08 -9.53
CA ASP A 91 -5.12 -4.07 -10.29
C ASP A 91 -4.38 -5.40 -10.12
N GLU A 92 -4.20 -5.83 -8.86
CA GLU A 92 -3.57 -7.12 -8.50
C GLU A 92 -4.28 -8.35 -9.11
N VAL A 93 -5.62 -8.33 -9.18
CA VAL A 93 -6.39 -9.46 -9.76
C VAL A 93 -6.38 -9.43 -11.30
N ARG A 94 -6.08 -8.28 -11.92
CA ARG A 94 -6.08 -8.11 -13.38
C ARG A 94 -4.72 -8.40 -14.02
N GLU A 95 -3.63 -8.35 -13.27
CA GLU A 95 -2.30 -8.79 -13.71
C GLU A 95 -2.18 -10.32 -13.80
#